data_AF-A0A661W067-F1
#
_entry.id   AF-A0A661W067-F1
#
_cell.length_a   1.000
_cell.length_b   1.000
_cell.length_c   1.000
_cell.angle_alpha   90.00
_cell.angle_beta   90.00
_cell.angle_gamma   90.00
#
_symmetry.space_group_name_H-M   'P 1'
#
loop_
_entity.id
_entity.type
_entity.pdbx_description
1 polymer ?
#
loop_
_entity_poly.entity_id
_entity_poly.type
_entity_poly.pdbx_seq_one_letter_code
_entity_poly.pdbx_strand_id
1 'polypeptide(L)'
;IDEMYGTQSGQLLAFRAGRACFKYGIRDLGALVGLADVGLHLLPLSWRVRIGCEVLAEILNRYSDYRVSLRQDDESYLWVAERCGFCWRRQTSYPACALTVGLLQETLYWVSGGRKFAVEEISCIAMGDATCTLRVRKRAQA
;
A
#
# COMPACT_ATOMS: atom_id res chain seq x y z
N ILE A 1 -3.53 -19.87 0.44
CA ILE A 1 -3.66 -19.30 1.81
C ILE A 1 -5.09 -19.49 2.30
N ASP A 2 -6.09 -18.98 1.59
CA ASP A 2 -7.49 -19.07 2.03
C ASP A 2 -7.98 -20.52 2.12
N GLU A 3 -7.55 -21.40 1.21
CA GLU A 3 -7.86 -22.83 1.26
C GLU A 3 -7.32 -23.53 2.52
N MET A 4 -6.17 -23.10 3.04
CA MET A 4 -5.52 -23.72 4.19
C MET A 4 -5.98 -23.16 5.53
N TYR A 5 -6.32 -21.87 5.58
CA TYR A 5 -6.58 -21.15 6.84
C TYR A 5 -8.00 -20.56 6.94
N GLY A 6 -8.80 -20.65 5.88
CA GLY A 6 -10.04 -19.92 5.73
C GLY A 6 -9.80 -18.45 5.35
N THR A 7 -10.83 -17.81 4.79
CA THR A 7 -10.76 -16.43 4.27
C THR A 7 -10.27 -15.43 5.32
N GLN A 8 -10.88 -15.42 6.51
CA GLN A 8 -10.57 -14.38 7.52
C GLN A 8 -9.12 -14.48 8.02
N SER A 9 -8.68 -15.69 8.38
CA SER A 9 -7.30 -15.92 8.83
C SER A 9 -6.30 -15.71 7.70
N GLY A 10 -6.66 -16.08 6.47
CA GLY A 10 -5.85 -15.86 5.28
C GLY A 10 -5.62 -14.38 4.99
N GLN A 11 -6.67 -13.57 5.09
CA GLN A 11 -6.57 -12.11 4.99
C GLN A 11 -5.71 -11.51 6.09
N LEU A 12 -5.89 -11.92 7.35
CA LEU A 12 -5.05 -11.46 8.45
C LEU A 12 -3.58 -11.82 8.27
N LEU A 13 -3.31 -13.04 7.79
CA LEU A 13 -1.95 -13.50 7.51
C LEU A 13 -1.32 -12.70 6.37
N ALA A 14 -2.05 -12.50 5.27
CA ALA A 14 -1.59 -11.68 4.14
C ALA A 14 -1.30 -10.24 4.57
N PHE A 15 -2.17 -9.64 5.38
CA PHE A 15 -1.95 -8.32 5.96
C PHE A 15 -0.68 -8.24 6.81
N ARG A 16 -0.47 -9.20 7.71
CA ARG A 16 0.74 -9.28 8.54
C ARG A 16 1.99 -9.51 7.70
N ALA A 17 1.90 -10.34 6.66
CA ALA A 17 2.97 -10.55 5.71
C ALA A 17 3.33 -9.24 5.00
N GLY A 18 2.35 -8.45 4.56
CA GLY A 18 2.58 -7.13 3.97
C GLY A 18 3.37 -6.19 4.88
N ARG A 19 2.99 -6.10 6.16
CA ARG A 19 3.74 -5.33 7.16
C ARG A 19 5.17 -5.85 7.37
N ALA A 20 5.35 -7.17 7.36
CA ALA A 20 6.67 -7.78 7.49
C ALA A 20 7.55 -7.54 6.26
N CYS A 21 6.98 -7.63 5.04
CA CYS A 21 7.67 -7.38 3.77
C CYS A 21 8.32 -6.00 3.72
N PHE A 22 7.68 -4.98 4.33
CA PHE A 22 8.26 -3.65 4.42
C PHE A 22 9.69 -3.64 4.98
N LYS A 23 9.97 -4.44 6.01
CA LYS A 23 11.31 -4.51 6.63
C LYS A 23 12.41 -4.94 5.67
N TYR A 24 12.07 -5.74 4.66
CA TYR A 24 13.00 -6.19 3.63
C TYR A 24 13.10 -5.17 2.49
N GLY A 25 11.96 -4.59 2.08
CA GLY A 25 11.91 -3.56 1.03
C GLY A 25 12.40 -2.18 1.46
N ILE A 26 12.55 -1.91 2.75
CA ILE A 26 12.97 -0.61 3.27
C ILE A 26 14.39 -0.22 2.83
N ARG A 27 15.25 -1.19 2.48
CA ARG A 27 16.58 -0.90 1.93
C ARG A 27 16.48 -0.28 0.54
N ASP A 28 15.61 -0.84 -0.30
CA ASP A 28 15.36 -0.33 -1.66
C ASP A 28 14.58 0.99 -1.62
N LEU A 29 13.57 1.08 -0.74
CA LEU A 29 12.85 2.32 -0.46
C LEU A 29 13.79 3.40 0.07
N GLY A 30 14.68 3.04 1.00
CA GLY A 30 15.66 3.94 1.60
C GLY A 30 16.75 4.37 0.63
N ALA A 31 17.12 3.55 -0.35
CA ALA A 31 18.03 3.95 -1.43
C ALA A 31 17.35 4.95 -2.39
N LEU A 32 16.10 4.70 -2.77
CA LEU A 32 15.31 5.64 -3.60
C LEU A 32 15.01 6.95 -2.88
N VAL A 33 14.69 6.89 -1.58
CA VAL A 33 14.49 8.06 -0.72
C VAL A 33 15.80 8.75 -0.39
N GLY A 34 16.90 8.00 -0.21
CA GLY A 34 18.23 8.53 0.04
C GLY A 34 18.84 9.24 -1.17
N LEU A 35 18.47 8.82 -2.39
CA LEU A 35 18.70 9.59 -3.62
C LEU A 35 17.81 10.86 -3.70
N ALA A 36 16.72 10.92 -2.92
CA ALA A 36 15.77 12.03 -2.82
C ALA A 36 15.93 12.93 -1.56
N ASP A 37 17.07 12.81 -0.87
CA ASP A 37 17.67 13.81 0.04
C ASP A 37 17.38 13.73 1.57
N VAL A 38 18.37 14.26 2.30
CA VAL A 38 18.56 14.44 3.76
C VAL A 38 17.44 15.27 4.43
N GLY A 39 16.45 15.73 3.67
CA GLY A 39 15.37 16.62 4.11
C GLY A 39 14.01 15.97 4.39
N LEU A 40 13.82 14.65 4.20
CA LEU A 40 12.48 14.04 4.34
C LEU A 40 11.83 14.37 5.70
N HIS A 41 12.59 14.32 6.79
CA HIS A 41 12.09 14.65 8.13
C HIS A 41 11.66 16.11 8.30
N LEU A 42 12.17 17.04 7.49
CA LEU A 42 11.80 18.45 7.49
C LEU A 42 10.49 18.72 6.74
N LEU A 43 10.04 17.79 5.90
CA LEU A 43 8.81 17.96 5.14
C LEU A 43 7.57 17.85 6.03
N PRO A 44 6.50 18.62 5.70
CA PRO A 44 5.20 18.46 6.33
C PRO A 44 4.73 17.00 6.25
N LEU A 45 3.99 16.56 7.27
CA LEU A 45 3.51 15.18 7.37
C LEU A 45 2.74 14.74 6.12
N SER A 46 1.88 15.61 5.59
CA SER A 46 1.07 15.32 4.40
C SER A 46 1.93 15.02 3.16
N TRP A 47 3.06 15.71 3.02
CA TRP A 47 4.02 15.50 1.94
C TRP A 47 4.77 14.19 2.12
N ARG A 48 5.25 13.89 3.33
CA ARG A 48 5.93 12.62 3.62
C ARG A 48 5.04 11.40 3.35
N VAL A 49 3.77 11.48 3.73
CA VAL A 49 2.77 10.43 3.47
C VAL A 49 2.58 10.23 1.97
N ARG A 50 2.40 11.33 1.22
CA ARG A 50 2.25 11.28 -0.24
C ARG A 50 3.47 10.68 -0.92
N ILE A 51 4.66 11.18 -0.59
CA ILE A 51 5.93 10.68 -1.15
C ILE A 51 6.10 9.20 -0.82
N GLY A 52 5.79 8.77 0.40
CA GLY A 52 5.83 7.36 0.78
C GLY A 52 4.96 6.47 -0.11
N CYS A 53 3.74 6.93 -0.45
CA CYS A 53 2.89 6.25 -1.42
C CYS A 53 3.48 6.27 -2.83
N GLU A 54 3.94 7.42 -3.32
CA GLU A 54 4.48 7.56 -4.68
C GLU A 54 5.73 6.71 -4.90
N VAL A 55 6.66 6.69 -3.94
CA VAL A 55 7.88 5.88 -4.02
C VAL A 55 7.54 4.40 -3.99
N LEU A 56 6.64 3.95 -3.12
CA LEU A 56 6.24 2.55 -3.09
C LEU A 56 5.55 2.13 -4.41
N ALA A 57 4.70 3.00 -4.97
CA ALA A 57 4.06 2.75 -6.26
C ALA A 57 5.11 2.62 -7.38
N GLU A 58 6.11 3.50 -7.39
CA GLU A 58 7.21 3.47 -8.36
C GLU A 58 8.05 2.19 -8.24
N ILE A 59 8.35 1.71 -7.02
CA ILE A 59 9.03 0.44 -6.81
C ILE A 59 8.24 -0.71 -7.42
N LEU A 60 6.94 -0.79 -7.12
CA LEU A 60 6.12 -1.87 -7.68
C LEU A 60 6.02 -1.76 -9.21
N ASN A 61 5.87 -0.56 -9.76
CA ASN A 61 5.81 -0.33 -11.20
C ASN A 61 7.10 -0.71 -11.92
N ARG A 62 8.25 -0.54 -11.26
CA ARG A 62 9.57 -0.78 -11.84
C ARG A 62 10.01 -2.24 -11.74
N TYR A 63 9.76 -2.87 -10.59
CA TYR A 63 10.30 -4.18 -10.26
C TYR A 63 9.28 -5.31 -10.32
N SER A 64 8.04 -5.02 -10.73
CA SER A 64 7.00 -6.03 -10.88
C SER A 64 6.07 -5.69 -12.05
N ASP A 65 5.14 -6.59 -12.31
CA ASP A 65 4.09 -6.42 -13.31
C ASP A 65 2.92 -5.53 -12.85
N TYR A 66 3.03 -4.93 -11.66
CA TYR A 66 2.05 -3.97 -11.16
C TYR A 66 2.00 -2.72 -12.04
N ARG A 67 0.80 -2.14 -12.15
CA ARG A 67 0.58 -0.80 -12.71
C ARG A 67 -0.25 0.01 -11.73
N VAL A 68 0.41 0.88 -11.00
CA VAL A 68 -0.14 1.68 -9.91
C VAL A 68 0.03 3.16 -10.21
N SER A 69 -1.02 3.94 -9.96
CA SER A 69 -0.97 5.40 -9.91
C SER A 69 -1.53 5.92 -8.59
N LEU A 70 -1.09 7.11 -8.17
CA LEU A 70 -1.66 7.81 -7.03
C LEU A 70 -2.59 8.91 -7.53
N ARG A 71 -3.85 8.88 -7.08
CA ARG A 71 -4.81 9.98 -7.22
C ARG A 71 -5.06 10.59 -5.84
N GLN A 72 -5.74 11.73 -5.78
CA GLN A 72 -6.12 12.33 -4.50
C GLN A 72 -7.41 13.12 -4.62
N ASP A 73 -8.12 13.18 -3.50
CA ASP A 73 -9.20 14.11 -3.22
C ASP A 73 -8.83 14.94 -1.96
N ASP A 74 -9.76 15.72 -1.42
CA ASP A 74 -9.49 16.58 -0.27
C ASP A 74 -9.14 15.80 1.00
N GLU A 75 -9.71 14.61 1.18
CA GLU A 75 -9.61 13.82 2.42
C GLU A 75 -8.65 12.63 2.32
N SER A 76 -8.33 12.18 1.11
CA SER A 76 -7.67 10.90 0.86
C SER A 76 -6.66 10.94 -0.28
N TYR A 77 -5.67 10.06 -0.18
CA TYR A 77 -4.92 9.56 -1.32
C TYR A 77 -5.57 8.25 -1.80
N LEU A 78 -5.68 8.08 -3.10
CA LEU A 78 -6.23 6.88 -3.73
C LEU A 78 -5.11 6.17 -4.48
N TRP A 79 -4.70 5.03 -3.96
CA TRP A 79 -3.78 4.12 -4.62
C TRP A 79 -4.56 3.26 -5.60
N VAL A 80 -4.38 3.49 -6.90
CA VAL A 80 -5.15 2.84 -7.96
C VAL A 80 -4.24 1.88 -8.72
N ALA A 81 -4.50 0.58 -8.60
CA ALA A 81 -3.82 -0.46 -9.34
C ALA A 81 -4.68 -0.92 -10.53
N GLU A 82 -4.27 -0.56 -11.74
CA GLU A 82 -4.86 -0.99 -13.02
C GLU A 82 -4.44 -2.42 -13.36
N ARG A 83 -3.26 -2.83 -12.89
CA ARG A 83 -2.80 -4.22 -12.92
C ARG A 83 -2.28 -4.58 -11.54
N CYS A 84 -2.91 -5.59 -10.92
CA CYS A 84 -2.59 -6.03 -9.56
C CYS A 84 -2.11 -7.48 -9.58
N GLY A 85 -0.85 -7.71 -9.22
CA GLY A 85 -0.27 -9.05 -9.14
C GLY A 85 -0.92 -9.95 -8.08
N PHE A 86 -1.55 -9.38 -7.04
CA PHE A 86 -2.27 -10.17 -6.03
C PHE A 86 -3.67 -10.62 -6.45
N CYS A 87 -4.25 -9.96 -7.47
CA CYS A 87 -5.57 -10.30 -8.01
C CYS A 87 -5.49 -11.08 -9.33
N TRP A 88 -4.29 -11.26 -9.89
CA TRP A 88 -4.11 -11.97 -11.15
C TRP A 88 -4.71 -13.37 -11.10
N ARG A 89 -5.67 -13.63 -12.01
CA ARG A 89 -6.42 -14.91 -12.12
C ARG A 89 -7.11 -15.36 -10.83
N ARG A 90 -7.42 -14.44 -9.91
CA ARG A 90 -8.25 -14.73 -8.73
C ARG A 90 -9.65 -14.20 -8.95
N GLN A 91 -10.62 -14.93 -8.42
CA GLN A 91 -11.99 -14.49 -8.30
C GLN A 91 -12.43 -14.71 -6.85
N THR A 92 -12.92 -13.66 -6.20
CA THR A 92 -13.27 -13.66 -4.77
C THR A 92 -14.54 -12.86 -4.54
N SER A 93 -15.26 -13.17 -3.47
CA SER A 93 -16.42 -12.39 -3.01
C SER A 93 -16.03 -11.28 -2.03
N TYR A 94 -14.72 -11.02 -1.86
CA TYR A 94 -14.15 -10.10 -0.88
C TYR A 94 -12.84 -9.49 -1.41
N PRO A 95 -12.40 -8.32 -0.89
CA PRO A 95 -11.18 -7.66 -1.35
C PRO A 95 -9.94 -8.50 -1.09
N ALA A 96 -9.06 -8.66 -2.09
CA ALA A 96 -7.98 -9.65 -2.06
C ALA A 96 -6.59 -9.04 -1.76
N CYS A 97 -6.46 -7.72 -1.64
CA CYS A 97 -5.18 -7.02 -1.52
C CYS A 97 -4.78 -6.70 -0.07
N ALA A 98 -5.17 -7.52 0.92
CA ALA A 98 -4.77 -7.33 2.32
C ALA A 98 -3.25 -7.19 2.52
N LEU A 99 -2.44 -7.86 1.70
CA LEU A 99 -0.98 -7.69 1.72
C LEU A 99 -0.59 -6.25 1.36
N THR A 100 -1.12 -5.69 0.27
CA THR A 100 -0.87 -4.29 -0.10
C THR A 100 -1.35 -3.32 0.97
N VAL A 101 -2.50 -3.60 1.61
CA VAL A 101 -3.00 -2.80 2.74
C VAL A 101 -1.96 -2.78 3.87
N GLY A 102 -1.45 -3.94 4.28
CA GLY A 102 -0.44 -4.06 5.34
C GLY A 102 0.88 -3.37 4.96
N LEU A 103 1.33 -3.54 3.72
CA LEU A 103 2.55 -2.92 3.22
C LEU A 103 2.45 -1.39 3.20
N LEU A 104 1.32 -0.84 2.74
CA LEU A 104 1.06 0.60 2.77
C LEU A 104 1.00 1.13 4.20
N GLN A 105 0.29 0.45 5.10
CA GLN A 105 0.23 0.89 6.51
C GLN A 105 1.61 0.97 7.15
N GLU A 106 2.47 -0.02 6.94
CA GLU A 106 3.82 0.00 7.51
C GLU A 106 4.71 1.07 6.85
N THR A 107 4.55 1.28 5.55
CA THR A 107 5.24 2.37 4.82
C THR A 107 4.86 3.73 5.40
N LEU A 108 3.56 3.97 5.60
CA LEU A 108 3.04 5.21 6.16
C LEU A 108 3.45 5.42 7.61
N TYR A 109 3.46 4.36 8.41
CA TYR A 109 3.96 4.37 9.77
C TYR A 109 5.42 4.82 9.82
N TRP A 110 6.27 4.28 8.94
CA TRP A 110 7.67 4.65 8.89
C TRP A 110 7.90 6.10 8.44
N VAL A 111 7.35 6.52 7.29
CA VAL A 111 7.57 7.90 6.78
C VAL A 111 7.01 8.98 7.71
N SER A 112 5.94 8.67 8.44
CA SER A 112 5.31 9.63 9.35
C SER A 112 6.00 9.77 10.70
N GLY A 113 6.99 8.90 11.01
CA GLY A 113 7.62 8.83 12.32
C GLY A 113 6.74 8.18 13.38
N GLY A 114 5.95 7.16 13.01
CA GLY A 114 5.17 6.33 13.93
C GLY A 114 3.68 6.65 14.01
N ARG A 115 3.12 7.45 13.09
CA ARG A 115 1.68 7.72 13.05
C ARG A 115 0.96 6.68 12.20
N LYS A 116 -0.25 6.34 12.63
CA LYS A 116 -1.09 5.37 11.91
C LYS A 116 -2.06 6.10 10.99
N PHE A 117 -2.30 5.52 9.82
CA PHE A 117 -3.25 6.04 8.84
C PHE A 117 -4.25 4.95 8.49
N ALA A 118 -5.51 5.34 8.30
CA ALA A 118 -6.52 4.41 7.83
C ALA A 118 -6.25 4.08 6.35
N VAL A 119 -6.10 2.79 6.06
CA VAL A 119 -5.92 2.25 4.72
C VAL A 119 -6.98 1.17 4.51
N GLU A 120 -7.80 1.33 3.48
CA GLU A 120 -8.93 0.46 3.16
C GLU A 120 -8.92 0.13 1.67
N GLU A 121 -9.14 -1.12 1.29
CA GLU A 121 -9.39 -1.50 -0.10
C GLU A 121 -10.89 -1.30 -0.40
N ILE A 122 -11.19 -0.42 -1.36
CA ILE A 122 -12.57 0.02 -1.67
C ILE A 122 -13.09 -0.53 -3.00
N SER A 123 -12.20 -1.05 -3.84
CA SER A 123 -12.52 -1.79 -5.07
C SER A 123 -11.44 -2.83 -5.32
N CYS A 124 -11.78 -3.95 -5.96
CA CYS A 124 -10.87 -5.06 -6.18
C CYS A 124 -11.12 -5.77 -7.52
N ILE A 125 -10.07 -5.94 -8.33
CA ILE A 125 -10.12 -6.70 -9.59
C ILE A 125 -10.57 -8.14 -9.35
N ALA A 126 -10.16 -8.76 -8.24
CA ALA A 126 -10.58 -10.13 -7.92
C ALA A 126 -12.09 -10.24 -7.63
N MET A 127 -12.75 -9.13 -7.28
CA MET A 127 -14.20 -9.06 -7.12
C MET A 127 -14.94 -8.71 -8.42
N GLY A 128 -14.21 -8.45 -9.51
CA GLY A 128 -14.77 -8.07 -10.81
C GLY A 128 -14.69 -6.57 -11.13
N ASP A 129 -14.10 -5.75 -10.26
CA ASP A 129 -13.93 -4.31 -10.53
C ASP A 129 -12.85 -4.04 -11.58
N ALA A 130 -12.88 -2.85 -12.19
CA ALA A 130 -11.89 -2.46 -13.19
C ALA A 130 -10.47 -2.25 -12.62
N THR A 131 -10.37 -1.85 -11.35
CA THR A 131 -9.10 -1.57 -10.65
C THR A 131 -9.16 -2.00 -9.20
N CYS A 132 -8.01 -2.32 -8.61
CA CYS A 132 -7.90 -2.37 -7.15
C CYS A 132 -7.61 -0.98 -6.63
N THR A 133 -8.50 -0.41 -5.83
CA THR A 133 -8.30 0.94 -5.26
C THR A 133 -8.19 0.84 -3.75
N LEU A 134 -7.07 1.34 -3.20
CA LEU A 134 -6.89 1.49 -1.77
C LEU A 134 -6.98 2.96 -1.40
N ARG A 135 -7.88 3.29 -0.48
CA ARG A 135 -8.05 4.62 0.10
C ARG A 135 -7.16 4.77 1.31
N VAL A 136 -6.29 5.78 1.28
CA VAL A 136 -5.47 6.21 2.41
C VAL A 136 -6.01 7.55 2.91
N ARG A 137 -6.54 7.60 4.13
CA ARG A 137 -6.99 8.88 4.71
C ARG A 137 -5.80 9.80 4.96
N LYS A 138 -5.92 11.09 4.63
CA LYS A 138 -4.85 12.10 4.85
C LYS A 138 -4.63 12.44 6.32
N ARG A 139 -5.65 12.26 7.16
CA ARG A 139 -5.55 12.45 8.61
C ARG A 139 -5.05 11.18 9.28
N ALA A 140 -4.08 11.33 10.16
CA ALA A 140 -3.63 10.25 11.02
C ALA A 140 -4.74 9.86 12.00
N GLN A 141 -4.76 8.59 12.38
CA GLN A 141 -5.62 8.08 13.45
C GLN A 141 -5.11 8.61 14.80
N ALA A 142 -6.05 8.89 15.70
CA ALA A 142 -5.77 9.26 17.09
C ALA A 142 -5.13 8.10 17.86
#